data_AF-A0A2W0EEH2-F1
#
_entry.id   AF-A0A2W0EEH2-F1
#
_cell.length_a   1.000
_cell.length_b   1.000
_cell.length_c   1.000
_cell.angle_alpha   90.00
_cell.angle_beta   90.00
_cell.angle_gamma   90.00
#
_symmetry.space_group_name_H-M   'P 1'
#
loop_
_entity.id
_entity.type
_entity.pdbx_description
1 polymer ?
#
loop_
_entity_poly.entity_id
_entity_poly.type
_entity_poly.pdbx_seq_one_letter_code
_entity_poly.pdbx_strand_id
1 'polypeptide(L)'
;DAREQATDKFGQGDVGILDQQPSKPLDYYDVLWAWMWLNLTLMAGYGLNLLLVDAGVTLPKFVSCLFAGIVIHHIVLAVVGDQRLKSWSGASQGLSLISDICLGMFLTMALMGLQLWQLSGALMFILCALTLQILLTVAYTYFVVFRLMGRDYEACVIASGFGGIALGSTATAIVNMSTVTQKYGAAHQAFLIVPLVCGFFIDLVNAVIISMFSGL
;
A
#
# COMPACT_ATOMS: atom_id res chain seq x y z
N ASP A 1 26.42 -11.61 28.71
CA ASP A 1 26.90 -12.22 27.46
C ASP A 1 25.91 -13.05 26.66
N ALA A 2 25.11 -13.96 27.24
CA ALA A 2 24.13 -14.73 26.43
C ALA A 2 22.75 -14.05 26.24
N ARG A 3 22.51 -12.88 26.86
CA ARG A 3 21.23 -12.14 26.77
C ARG A 3 21.24 -10.97 25.80
N GLU A 4 22.41 -10.55 25.32
CA GLU A 4 22.57 -9.42 24.38
C GLU A 4 22.57 -9.90 22.91
N GLN A 5 22.84 -11.18 22.68
CA GLN A 5 22.82 -11.80 21.35
C GLN A 5 21.43 -12.31 20.91
N ALA A 6 20.44 -12.31 21.81
CA ALA A 6 19.08 -12.77 21.50
C ALA A 6 18.18 -11.65 20.92
N THR A 7 18.54 -10.39 21.15
CA THR A 7 17.81 -9.21 20.67
C THR A 7 18.17 -8.80 19.24
N ASP A 8 19.29 -9.29 18.71
CA ASP A 8 19.81 -8.87 17.38
C ASP A 8 19.26 -9.71 16.21
N LYS A 9 18.42 -10.71 16.50
CA LYS A 9 17.83 -11.60 15.47
C LYS A 9 16.39 -11.27 15.07
N PHE A 10 15.79 -10.24 15.65
CA PHE A 10 14.40 -9.85 15.35
C PHE A 10 14.27 -8.50 14.61
N GLY A 11 15.35 -7.72 14.44
CA GLY A 11 15.30 -6.37 13.87
C GLY A 11 15.44 -6.27 12.36
N GLN A 12 14.92 -7.22 11.58
CA GLN A 12 15.16 -7.26 10.14
C GLN A 12 13.87 -7.40 9.34
N GLY A 13 13.20 -6.26 9.20
CA GLY A 13 12.05 -6.11 8.32
C GLY A 13 10.82 -5.52 8.98
N ASP A 14 10.95 -4.67 10.01
CA ASP A 14 9.81 -4.10 10.73
C ASP A 14 8.92 -3.21 9.84
N VAL A 15 7.97 -3.82 9.14
CA VAL A 15 6.85 -3.13 8.52
C VAL A 15 5.92 -2.61 9.62
N GLY A 16 5.75 -1.29 9.64
CA GLY A 16 4.88 -0.59 10.58
C GLY A 16 5.61 0.29 11.59
N ILE A 17 6.95 0.30 11.60
CA ILE A 17 7.71 1.40 12.19
C ILE A 17 8.35 2.14 11.01
N LEU A 18 8.09 3.43 10.88
CA LEU A 18 9.07 4.29 10.19
C LEU A 18 10.27 4.39 11.14
N ASP A 19 10.98 3.28 11.35
CA ASP A 19 11.95 3.22 12.42
C ASP A 19 13.09 4.16 12.08
N GLN A 20 13.50 4.87 13.11
CA GLN A 20 14.68 5.71 13.13
C GLN A 20 15.90 4.78 13.00
N GLN A 21 16.13 4.25 11.80
CA GLN A 21 17.46 3.81 11.41
C GLN A 21 18.39 5.00 11.68
N PRO A 22 19.51 4.81 12.41
CA PRO A 22 20.47 5.88 12.65
C PRO A 22 20.78 6.48 11.29
N SER A 23 20.49 7.77 11.14
CA SER A 23 20.42 8.49 9.88
C SER A 23 21.74 8.37 9.12
N LYS A 24 21.88 7.28 8.37
CA LYS A 24 22.86 7.21 7.29
C LYS A 24 22.37 8.23 6.27
N PRO A 25 23.21 9.22 5.90
CA PRO A 25 22.80 10.23 4.94
C PRO A 25 22.33 9.52 3.68
N LEU A 26 21.12 9.88 3.24
CA LEU A 26 20.48 9.31 2.06
C LEU A 26 21.37 9.63 0.86
N ASP A 27 22.01 8.60 0.31
CA ASP A 27 22.96 8.77 -0.77
C ASP A 27 22.21 8.92 -2.10
N TYR A 28 22.74 9.73 -3.01
CA TYR A 28 22.15 9.93 -4.34
C TYR A 28 22.05 8.61 -5.11
N TYR A 29 23.00 7.71 -4.88
CA TYR A 29 23.01 6.38 -5.46
C TYR A 29 21.78 5.56 -5.03
N ASP A 30 21.30 5.72 -3.79
CA ASP A 30 20.14 4.97 -3.28
C ASP A 30 18.84 5.36 -3.99
N VAL A 31 18.64 6.66 -4.24
CA VAL A 31 17.50 7.17 -5.01
C VAL A 31 17.59 6.71 -6.47
N LEU A 32 18.78 6.78 -7.07
CA LEU A 32 18.98 6.39 -8.46
C LEU A 32 18.72 4.89 -8.66
N TRP A 33 19.20 4.05 -7.74
CA TRP A 33 18.91 2.62 -7.72
C TRP A 33 17.41 2.35 -7.57
N ALA A 34 16.73 3.02 -6.63
CA ALA A 34 15.29 2.88 -6.45
C ALA A 34 14.51 3.27 -7.71
N TRP A 35 14.87 4.39 -8.34
CA TRP A 35 14.26 4.86 -9.58
C TRP A 35 14.47 3.87 -10.73
N MET A 36 15.68 3.31 -10.86
CA MET A 36 15.99 2.31 -11.89
C MET A 36 15.12 1.06 -11.72
N TRP A 37 15.07 0.48 -10.52
CA TRP A 37 14.26 -0.70 -10.23
C TRP A 37 12.76 -0.46 -10.42
N LEU A 38 12.27 0.72 -10.03
CA LEU A 38 10.90 1.13 -10.26
C LEU A 38 10.56 1.17 -11.76
N ASN A 39 11.40 1.82 -12.58
CA ASN A 39 11.18 1.91 -14.02
C ASN A 39 11.28 0.55 -14.71
N LEU A 40 12.25 -0.29 -14.31
CA LEU A 40 12.37 -1.66 -14.81
C LEU A 40 11.12 -2.49 -14.51
N THR A 41 10.59 -2.36 -13.30
CA THR A 41 9.35 -3.03 -12.87
C THR A 41 8.14 -2.54 -13.66
N LEU A 42 8.03 -1.22 -13.89
CA LEU A 42 6.94 -0.64 -14.69
C LEU A 42 7.02 -1.10 -16.15
N MET A 43 8.21 -1.13 -16.75
CA MET A 43 8.40 -1.61 -18.12
C MET A 43 8.03 -3.10 -18.26
N ALA A 44 8.53 -3.95 -17.36
CA ALA A 44 8.20 -5.37 -17.36
C ALA A 44 6.70 -5.60 -17.11
N GLY A 45 6.10 -4.86 -16.18
CA GLY A 45 4.68 -4.89 -15.88
C GLY A 45 3.79 -4.47 -17.06
N TYR A 46 4.19 -3.42 -17.78
CA TYR A 46 3.49 -2.99 -18.98
C TYR A 46 3.61 -4.01 -20.11
N GLY A 47 4.80 -4.59 -20.33
CA GLY A 47 4.99 -5.67 -21.29
C GLY A 47 4.14 -6.89 -20.97
N LEU A 48 4.07 -7.27 -19.69
CA LEU A 48 3.19 -8.34 -19.20
C LEU A 48 1.71 -7.99 -19.45
N ASN A 49 1.29 -6.74 -19.18
CA ASN A 49 -0.09 -6.31 -19.42
C ASN A 49 -0.50 -6.49 -20.89
N LEU A 50 0.36 -6.14 -21.85
CA LEU A 50 0.08 -6.31 -23.27
C LEU A 50 -0.16 -7.78 -23.63
N LEU A 51 0.69 -8.68 -23.13
CA LEU A 51 0.52 -10.12 -23.35
C LEU A 51 -0.79 -10.66 -22.76
N LEU A 52 -1.22 -10.14 -21.60
CA LEU A 52 -2.48 -10.56 -20.97
C LEU A 52 -3.70 -10.05 -21.73
N VAL A 53 -3.64 -8.84 -22.26
CA VAL A 53 -4.71 -8.28 -23.10
C VAL A 53 -4.82 -9.07 -24.40
N ASP A 54 -3.70 -9.44 -25.03
CA ASP A 54 -3.70 -10.31 -26.22
C ASP A 54 -4.24 -11.71 -25.92
N ALA A 55 -4.05 -12.22 -24.70
CA ALA A 55 -4.63 -13.47 -24.22
C ALA A 55 -6.14 -13.35 -23.86
N GLY A 56 -6.75 -12.18 -24.02
CA GLY A 56 -8.16 -11.94 -23.74
C GLY A 56 -8.49 -11.73 -22.26
N VAL A 57 -7.49 -11.49 -21.40
CA VAL A 57 -7.69 -11.31 -19.95
C VAL A 57 -7.56 -9.83 -19.58
N THR A 58 -8.69 -9.20 -19.26
CA THR A 58 -8.72 -7.79 -18.85
C THR A 58 -8.55 -7.65 -17.34
N LEU A 59 -7.31 -7.43 -16.90
CA LEU A 59 -6.98 -7.09 -15.51
C LEU A 59 -6.62 -5.61 -15.35
N PRO A 60 -6.75 -5.05 -14.14
CA PRO A 60 -6.22 -3.73 -13.84
C PRO A 60 -4.71 -3.66 -14.12
N LYS A 61 -4.25 -2.62 -14.83
CA LYS A 61 -2.84 -2.52 -15.27
C LYS A 61 -1.84 -2.56 -14.11
N PHE A 62 -2.22 -2.03 -12.96
CA PHE A 62 -1.35 -2.05 -11.78
C PHE A 62 -1.13 -3.49 -11.25
N VAL A 63 -2.07 -4.42 -11.46
CA VAL A 63 -1.94 -5.83 -11.06
C VAL A 63 -0.81 -6.52 -11.83
N SER A 64 -0.73 -6.30 -13.15
CA SER A 64 0.40 -6.77 -13.96
C SER A 64 1.74 -6.16 -13.54
N CYS A 65 1.75 -4.88 -13.14
CA CYS A 65 2.95 -4.24 -12.60
C CYS A 65 3.38 -4.82 -11.25
N LEU A 66 2.43 -5.08 -10.34
CA LEU A 66 2.70 -5.70 -9.05
C LEU A 66 3.26 -7.12 -9.24
N PHE A 67 2.66 -7.91 -10.14
CA PHE A 67 3.15 -9.25 -10.45
C PHE A 67 4.57 -9.24 -11.03
N ALA A 68 4.85 -8.33 -11.97
CA ALA A 68 6.21 -8.14 -12.49
C ALA A 68 7.20 -7.78 -11.37
N GLY A 69 6.80 -6.94 -10.41
CA GLY A 69 7.60 -6.60 -9.24
C GLY A 69 7.93 -7.82 -8.37
N ILE A 70 6.95 -8.68 -8.10
CA ILE A 70 7.17 -9.93 -7.35
C ILE A 70 8.14 -10.85 -8.08
N VAL A 71 7.96 -11.02 -9.40
CA VAL A 71 8.84 -11.86 -10.23
C VAL A 71 10.27 -11.31 -10.23
N ILE A 72 10.44 -10.01 -10.44
CA ILE A 72 11.76 -9.36 -10.41
C ILE A 72 12.40 -9.53 -9.03
N HIS A 73 11.65 -9.31 -7.95
CA HIS A 73 12.15 -9.46 -6.59
C HIS A 73 12.68 -10.88 -6.34
N HIS A 74 11.93 -11.91 -6.72
CA HIS A 74 12.35 -13.30 -6.60
C HIS A 74 13.58 -13.63 -7.47
N ILE A 75 13.66 -13.13 -8.71
CA ILE A 75 14.82 -13.34 -9.60
C ILE A 75 16.06 -12.68 -9.01
N VAL A 76 15.94 -11.43 -8.55
CA VAL A 76 17.05 -10.70 -7.95
C VAL A 76 17.55 -11.42 -6.70
N LEU A 77 16.64 -11.89 -5.84
CA LEU A 77 17.00 -12.67 -4.65
C LEU A 77 17.75 -13.95 -5.03
N ALA A 78 17.30 -14.67 -6.06
CA ALA A 78 17.93 -15.91 -6.53
C ALA A 78 19.32 -15.69 -7.14
N VAL A 79 19.55 -14.57 -7.85
CA VAL A 79 20.81 -14.29 -8.56
C VAL A 79 21.85 -13.64 -7.64
N VAL A 80 21.43 -12.72 -6.77
CA VAL A 80 22.34 -11.86 -5.98
C VAL A 80 22.64 -12.44 -4.60
N GLY A 81 21.78 -13.30 -4.07
CA GLY A 81 21.91 -13.91 -2.75
C GLY A 81 21.64 -12.94 -1.59
N ASP A 82 21.19 -13.48 -0.47
CA ASP A 82 20.68 -12.74 0.70
C ASP A 82 21.69 -11.72 1.28
N GLN A 83 22.99 -12.05 1.23
CA GLN A 83 24.04 -11.19 1.79
C GLN A 83 24.28 -9.87 1.04
N ARG A 84 24.05 -9.81 -0.28
CA ARG A 84 24.22 -8.56 -1.05
C ARG A 84 22.95 -7.71 -1.07
N LEU A 85 21.78 -8.29 -0.83
CA LEU A 85 20.51 -7.56 -0.71
C LEU A 85 20.54 -6.57 0.48
N LYS A 86 21.16 -6.97 1.60
CA LYS A 86 21.46 -6.07 2.74
C LYS A 86 22.34 -4.87 2.37
N SER A 87 23.30 -5.04 1.46
CA SER A 87 24.12 -3.93 0.99
C SER A 87 23.35 -2.97 0.08
N TRP A 88 22.24 -3.43 -0.50
CA TRP A 88 21.32 -2.65 -1.34
C TRP A 88 20.13 -2.09 -0.54
N SER A 89 20.15 -2.22 0.79
CA SER A 89 19.11 -1.72 1.70
C SER A 89 18.85 -0.21 1.57
N GLY A 90 19.77 0.57 1.01
CA GLY A 90 19.57 2.00 0.75
C GLY A 90 18.49 2.28 -0.30
N ALA A 91 18.30 1.38 -1.29
CA ALA A 91 17.23 1.52 -2.28
C ALA A 91 15.83 1.50 -1.64
N SER A 92 15.66 0.87 -0.48
CA SER A 92 14.39 0.93 0.27
C SER A 92 14.09 2.33 0.78
N GLN A 93 15.11 3.08 1.20
CA GLN A 93 14.95 4.45 1.68
C GLN A 93 14.66 5.40 0.50
N GLY A 94 15.35 5.21 -0.62
CA GLY A 94 15.05 5.91 -1.88
C GLY A 94 13.62 5.64 -2.37
N LEU A 95 13.16 4.39 -2.30
CA LEU A 95 11.80 4.00 -2.69
C LEU A 95 10.74 4.62 -1.77
N SER A 96 10.98 4.67 -0.45
CA SER A 96 10.09 5.35 0.50
C SER A 96 9.95 6.83 0.17
N LEU A 97 11.06 7.52 -0.12
CA LEU A 97 11.05 8.93 -0.51
C LEU A 97 10.25 9.15 -1.80
N ILE A 98 10.49 8.32 -2.82
CA ILE A 98 9.74 8.38 -4.08
C ILE A 98 8.25 8.15 -3.83
N SER A 99 7.89 7.16 -3.01
CA SER A 99 6.50 6.87 -2.64
C SER A 99 5.82 8.06 -1.97
N ASP A 100 6.47 8.73 -1.01
CA ASP A 100 5.92 9.89 -0.31
C ASP A 100 5.70 11.08 -1.26
N ILE A 101 6.65 11.32 -2.17
CA ILE A 101 6.52 12.37 -3.21
C ILE A 101 5.38 12.03 -4.17
N CYS A 102 5.31 10.79 -4.67
CA CYS A 102 4.25 10.32 -5.55
C CYS A 102 2.87 10.42 -4.90
N LEU A 103 2.75 10.08 -3.62
CA LEU A 103 1.51 10.19 -2.87
C LEU A 103 1.07 11.65 -2.69
N GLY A 104 2.01 12.54 -2.35
CA GLY A 104 1.75 13.98 -2.25
C GLY A 104 1.30 14.59 -3.58
N MET A 105 1.94 14.18 -4.69
CA MET A 105 1.54 14.59 -6.04
C MET A 105 0.15 14.06 -6.41
N PHE A 106 -0.15 12.79 -6.12
CA PHE A 106 -1.47 12.19 -6.36
C PHE A 106 -2.57 12.94 -5.62
N LEU A 107 -2.39 13.22 -4.33
CA LEU A 107 -3.36 13.96 -3.53
C LEU A 107 -3.55 15.39 -4.07
N THR A 108 -2.46 16.06 -4.42
CA THR A 108 -2.52 17.41 -5.00
C THR A 108 -3.29 17.43 -6.33
N MET A 109 -3.03 16.45 -7.20
CA MET A 109 -3.73 16.31 -8.47
C MET A 109 -5.23 16.04 -8.27
N ALA A 110 -5.58 15.17 -7.33
CA ALA A 110 -6.96 14.88 -6.99
C ALA A 110 -7.71 16.13 -6.47
N LEU A 111 -7.05 16.94 -5.62
CA LEU A 111 -7.64 18.17 -5.07
C LEU A 111 -7.78 19.28 -6.12
N MET A 112 -6.78 19.46 -6.99
CA MET A 112 -6.83 20.48 -8.05
C MET A 112 -7.92 20.20 -9.10
N GLY A 113 -8.24 18.92 -9.34
CA GLY A 113 -9.32 18.53 -10.24
C GLY A 113 -10.74 18.74 -9.69
N LEU A 114 -10.88 19.07 -8.40
CA LEU A 114 -12.18 19.10 -7.74
C LEU A 114 -12.89 20.44 -7.97
N GLN A 115 -13.83 20.45 -8.91
CA GLN A 115 -14.61 21.64 -9.27
C GLN A 115 -15.88 21.73 -8.40
N LEU A 116 -15.71 22.17 -7.14
CA LEU A 116 -16.81 22.28 -6.14
C LEU A 116 -18.04 23.03 -6.67
N TRP A 117 -17.84 24.03 -7.52
CA TRP A 117 -18.91 24.83 -8.09
C TRP A 117 -19.78 24.07 -9.09
N GLN A 118 -19.21 23.12 -9.86
CA GLN A 118 -19.98 22.25 -10.76
C GLN A 118 -20.86 21.28 -9.99
N LEU A 119 -20.49 21.01 -8.74
CA LEU A 119 -21.17 20.10 -7.84
C LEU A 119 -22.30 20.76 -7.04
N SER A 120 -22.49 22.07 -7.16
CA SER A 120 -23.47 22.85 -6.38
C SER A 120 -24.90 22.31 -6.50
N GLY A 121 -25.31 21.83 -7.68
CA GLY A 121 -26.62 21.22 -7.90
C GLY A 121 -26.84 19.86 -7.23
N ALA A 122 -25.75 19.18 -6.84
CA ALA A 122 -25.77 17.85 -6.21
C ALA A 122 -25.16 17.85 -4.79
N LEU A 123 -24.78 19.01 -4.27
CA LEU A 123 -23.99 19.14 -3.04
C LEU A 123 -24.72 18.53 -1.83
N MET A 124 -26.03 18.76 -1.73
CA MET A 124 -26.87 18.17 -0.68
C MET A 124 -26.86 16.63 -0.72
N PHE A 125 -26.96 16.04 -1.92
CA PHE A 125 -26.91 14.59 -2.10
C PHE A 125 -25.55 14.02 -1.70
N ILE A 126 -24.47 14.68 -2.11
CA ILE A 126 -23.10 14.23 -1.82
C ILE A 126 -22.79 14.34 -0.34
N LEU A 127 -23.15 15.45 0.33
CA LEU A 127 -22.97 15.58 1.78
C LEU A 127 -23.76 14.52 2.54
N CYS A 128 -24.99 14.24 2.12
CA CYS A 128 -25.79 13.16 2.71
C CYS A 128 -25.12 11.80 2.53
N ALA A 129 -24.66 11.48 1.32
CA ALA A 129 -23.96 10.24 1.01
C ALA A 129 -22.65 10.11 1.80
N LEU A 130 -21.84 11.15 1.88
CA LEU A 130 -20.58 11.16 2.64
C LEU A 130 -20.84 11.00 4.14
N THR A 131 -21.85 11.67 4.69
CA THR A 131 -22.21 11.54 6.10
C THR A 131 -22.67 10.12 6.42
N LEU A 132 -23.52 9.55 5.57
CA LEU A 132 -23.97 8.17 5.70
C LEU A 132 -22.79 7.19 5.56
N GLN A 133 -21.91 7.41 4.60
CA GLN A 133 -20.70 6.61 4.39
C GLN A 133 -19.80 6.63 5.61
N ILE A 134 -19.56 7.80 6.22
CA ILE A 134 -18.76 7.93 7.44
C ILE A 134 -19.41 7.17 8.59
N LEU A 135 -20.71 7.37 8.82
CA LEU A 135 -21.42 6.69 9.91
C LEU A 135 -21.42 5.18 9.74
N LEU A 136 -21.73 4.68 8.54
CA LEU A 136 -21.71 3.24 8.23
C LEU A 136 -20.30 2.66 8.34
N THR A 137 -19.29 3.38 7.87
CA THR A 137 -17.89 2.96 7.98
C THR A 137 -17.49 2.82 9.44
N VAL A 138 -17.77 3.82 10.28
CA VAL A 138 -17.43 3.77 11.71
C VAL A 138 -18.18 2.63 12.40
N ALA A 139 -19.48 2.49 12.15
CA ALA A 139 -20.29 1.42 12.72
C ALA A 139 -19.77 0.04 12.29
N TYR A 140 -19.52 -0.18 11.00
CA TYR A 140 -19.01 -1.44 10.48
C TYR A 140 -17.62 -1.77 11.01
N THR A 141 -16.72 -0.78 11.04
CA THR A 141 -15.36 -0.95 11.57
C THR A 141 -15.39 -1.37 13.03
N TYR A 142 -16.23 -0.72 13.84
CA TYR A 142 -16.33 -1.02 15.27
C TYR A 142 -17.04 -2.35 15.57
N PHE A 143 -18.19 -2.60 14.95
CA PHE A 143 -19.01 -3.77 15.28
C PHE A 143 -18.55 -5.06 14.59
N VAL A 144 -18.01 -4.95 13.37
CA VAL A 144 -17.64 -6.10 12.54
C VAL A 144 -16.13 -6.27 12.51
N VAL A 145 -15.39 -5.30 11.97
CA VAL A 145 -13.93 -5.45 11.73
C VAL A 145 -13.20 -5.68 13.05
N PHE A 146 -13.36 -4.79 14.04
CA PHE A 146 -12.68 -4.89 15.32
C PHE A 146 -13.05 -6.17 16.10
N ARG A 147 -14.30 -6.62 15.98
CA ARG A 147 -14.79 -7.86 16.63
C ARG A 147 -14.20 -9.11 15.98
N LEU A 148 -14.21 -9.18 14.66
CA LEU A 148 -13.76 -10.36 13.91
C LEU A 148 -12.25 -10.54 13.95
N MET A 149 -11.49 -9.45 14.05
CA MET A 149 -10.03 -9.47 14.09
C MET A 149 -9.43 -9.86 15.46
N GLY A 150 -10.22 -10.35 16.42
CA GLY A 150 -9.72 -10.84 17.71
C GLY A 150 -9.65 -9.80 18.83
N ARG A 151 -9.97 -8.53 18.55
CA ARG A 151 -9.95 -7.40 19.53
C ARG A 151 -8.58 -7.08 20.13
N ASP A 152 -7.51 -7.46 19.44
CA ASP A 152 -6.13 -7.20 19.88
C ASP A 152 -5.59 -5.86 19.33
N TYR A 153 -4.34 -5.52 19.67
CA TYR A 153 -3.69 -4.31 19.16
C TYR A 153 -3.63 -4.27 17.62
N GLU A 154 -3.35 -5.40 16.97
CA GLU A 154 -3.39 -5.48 15.51
C GLU A 154 -4.79 -5.23 14.96
N ALA A 155 -5.85 -5.64 15.67
CA ALA A 155 -7.23 -5.31 15.31
C ALA A 155 -7.49 -3.80 15.35
N CYS A 156 -6.94 -3.08 16.33
CA CYS A 156 -7.02 -1.61 16.41
C CYS A 156 -6.31 -0.93 15.24
N VAL A 157 -5.13 -1.43 14.85
CA VAL A 157 -4.36 -0.88 13.72
C VAL A 157 -5.08 -1.18 12.39
N ILE A 158 -5.62 -2.39 12.23
CA ILE A 158 -6.40 -2.74 11.04
C ILE A 158 -7.69 -1.92 10.99
N ALA A 159 -8.35 -1.67 12.13
CA ALA A 159 -9.51 -0.79 12.20
C ALA A 159 -9.18 0.66 11.79
N SER A 160 -8.02 1.20 12.22
CA SER A 160 -7.59 2.55 11.81
C SER A 160 -7.28 2.63 10.30
N GLY A 161 -6.68 1.57 9.75
CA GLY A 161 -6.47 1.40 8.32
C GLY A 161 -7.78 1.28 7.54
N PHE A 162 -8.71 0.46 8.02
CA PHE A 162 -9.99 0.23 7.36
C PHE A 162 -10.80 1.52 7.22
N GLY A 163 -10.83 2.35 8.27
CA GLY A 163 -11.44 3.68 8.18
C GLY A 163 -10.77 4.56 7.12
N GLY A 164 -9.45 4.46 6.96
CA GLY A 164 -8.71 5.17 5.91
C GLY A 164 -9.02 4.69 4.50
N ILE A 165 -9.16 3.38 4.28
CA ILE A 165 -9.55 2.80 2.98
C ILE A 165 -10.99 3.17 2.64
N ALA A 166 -11.93 2.94 3.55
CA ALA A 166 -13.35 3.10 3.30
C ALA A 166 -13.77 4.55 3.04
N LEU A 167 -13.02 5.53 3.57
CA LEU A 167 -13.28 6.96 3.36
C LEU A 167 -12.48 7.57 2.21
N GLY A 168 -11.48 6.88 1.68
CA GLY A 168 -10.57 7.44 0.71
C GLY A 168 -9.91 6.39 -0.15
N SER A 169 -8.70 5.99 0.24
CA SER A 169 -7.84 5.11 -0.55
C SER A 169 -6.93 4.26 0.34
N THR A 170 -6.25 3.30 -0.28
CA THR A 170 -5.19 2.52 0.37
C THR A 170 -4.10 3.41 0.99
N ALA A 171 -3.79 4.56 0.37
CA ALA A 171 -2.78 5.47 0.89
C ALA A 171 -3.22 6.17 2.19
N THR A 172 -4.48 6.57 2.30
CA THR A 172 -5.02 7.16 3.55
C THR A 172 -5.06 6.13 4.67
N ALA A 173 -5.24 4.84 4.36
CA ALA A 173 -5.09 3.77 5.35
C ALA A 173 -3.65 3.63 5.85
N ILE A 174 -2.66 3.63 4.95
CA ILE A 174 -1.24 3.51 5.35
C ILE A 174 -0.84 4.68 6.25
N VAL A 175 -1.29 5.91 5.96
CA VAL A 175 -1.04 7.07 6.82
C VAL A 175 -1.68 6.91 8.21
N ASN A 176 -2.94 6.45 8.28
CA ASN A 176 -3.63 6.22 9.56
C ASN A 176 -2.96 5.11 10.38
N MET A 177 -2.62 3.98 9.75
CA MET A 177 -1.95 2.86 10.40
C MET A 177 -0.58 3.28 10.91
N SER A 178 0.20 3.99 10.10
CA SER A 178 1.52 4.51 10.47
C SER A 178 1.45 5.49 11.63
N THR A 179 0.41 6.33 11.67
CA THR A 179 0.21 7.28 12.79
C THR A 179 -0.08 6.55 14.10
N VAL A 180 -0.83 5.44 14.06
CA VAL A 180 -1.12 4.61 15.23
C VAL A 180 0.12 3.85 15.66
N THR A 181 0.85 3.23 14.73
CA THR A 181 2.02 2.42 15.10
C THR A 181 3.20 3.25 15.56
N GLN A 182 3.36 4.49 15.06
CA GLN A 182 4.35 5.44 15.58
C GLN A 182 4.11 5.80 17.06
N LYS A 183 2.85 5.80 17.53
CA LYS A 183 2.52 6.15 18.92
C LYS A 183 2.46 4.94 19.85
N TYR A 184 2.07 3.77 19.35
CA TYR A 184 1.69 2.62 20.18
C TYR A 184 2.48 1.34 19.91
N GLY A 185 3.42 1.34 18.95
CA GLY A 185 4.28 0.19 18.62
C GLY A 185 4.01 -0.42 17.25
N ALA A 186 4.89 -1.31 16.79
CA ALA A 186 4.78 -1.92 15.47
C ALA A 186 3.58 -2.89 15.36
N ALA A 187 3.03 -3.03 14.15
CA ALA A 187 1.93 -3.96 13.85
C ALA A 187 2.17 -4.65 12.49
N HIS A 188 2.96 -5.70 12.52
CA HIS A 188 3.51 -6.32 11.32
C HIS A 188 2.44 -7.01 10.45
N GLN A 189 1.50 -7.73 11.06
CA GLN A 189 0.48 -8.45 10.30
C GLN A 189 -0.49 -7.47 9.64
N ALA A 190 -0.81 -6.38 10.34
CA ALA A 190 -1.70 -5.35 9.83
C ALA A 190 -1.17 -4.73 8.53
N PHE A 191 0.12 -4.35 8.50
CA PHE A 191 0.76 -3.73 7.34
C PHE A 191 0.92 -4.67 6.14
N LEU A 192 0.92 -5.99 6.35
CA LEU A 192 0.96 -6.97 5.27
C LEU A 192 -0.44 -7.24 4.71
N ILE A 193 -1.41 -7.50 5.60
CA ILE A 193 -2.76 -7.94 5.21
C ILE A 193 -3.52 -6.81 4.52
N VAL A 194 -3.49 -5.59 5.06
CA VAL A 194 -4.36 -4.50 4.60
C VAL A 194 -4.06 -4.08 3.15
N PRO A 195 -2.82 -3.77 2.75
CA PRO A 195 -2.52 -3.41 1.36
C PRO A 195 -2.77 -4.56 0.38
N LEU A 196 -2.52 -5.80 0.80
CA LEU A 196 -2.69 -6.97 -0.05
C LEU A 196 -4.18 -7.27 -0.29
N VAL A 197 -5.01 -7.23 0.75
CA VAL A 197 -6.46 -7.41 0.60
C VAL A 197 -7.08 -6.23 -0.13
N CYS A 198 -6.82 -5.01 0.32
CA CYS A 198 -7.52 -3.84 -0.17
C CYS A 198 -7.00 -3.31 -1.51
N GLY A 199 -5.70 -3.40 -1.76
CA GLY A 199 -5.09 -2.92 -2.99
C GLY A 199 -5.03 -3.96 -4.11
N PHE A 200 -5.05 -5.25 -3.81
CA PHE A 200 -4.93 -6.30 -4.83
C PHE A 200 -6.18 -7.16 -4.96
N PHE A 201 -6.65 -7.76 -3.87
CA PHE A 201 -7.81 -8.68 -3.94
C PHE A 201 -9.11 -7.97 -4.31
N ILE A 202 -9.40 -6.82 -3.68
CA ILE A 202 -10.64 -6.07 -3.98
C ILE A 202 -10.70 -5.70 -5.47
N ASP A 203 -9.59 -5.23 -6.03
CA ASP A 203 -9.54 -4.81 -7.44
C ASP A 203 -9.61 -5.98 -8.42
N LEU A 204 -9.02 -7.13 -8.08
CA LEU A 204 -9.18 -8.36 -8.87
C LEU A 204 -10.64 -8.83 -8.87
N VAL A 205 -11.26 -8.88 -7.69
CA VAL A 205 -12.67 -9.25 -7.54
C VAL A 205 -13.55 -8.26 -8.28
N ASN A 206 -13.27 -6.96 -8.19
CA ASN A 206 -14.00 -5.93 -8.93
C ASN A 206 -13.87 -6.10 -10.44
N ALA A 207 -12.67 -6.36 -10.96
CA ALA A 207 -12.45 -6.63 -12.38
C ALA A 207 -13.22 -7.86 -12.85
N VAL A 208 -13.23 -8.94 -12.06
CA VAL A 208 -13.99 -10.17 -12.35
C VAL A 208 -15.49 -9.91 -12.33
N ILE A 209 -16.00 -9.22 -11.30
CA ILE A 209 -17.42 -8.85 -11.19
C ILE A 209 -17.84 -7.99 -12.37
N ILE A 210 -17.11 -6.92 -12.69
CA ILE A 210 -17.41 -6.06 -13.84
C ILE A 210 -17.36 -6.84 -15.15
N SER A 211 -16.38 -7.72 -15.33
CA SER A 211 -16.28 -8.56 -16.54
C SER A 211 -17.44 -9.54 -16.65
N MET A 212 -17.97 -10.06 -15.54
CA MET A 212 -19.18 -10.89 -15.54
C MET A 212 -20.44 -10.07 -15.85
N PHE A 213 -20.58 -8.87 -15.27
CA PHE A 213 -21.71 -7.98 -15.54
C PHE A 213 -21.69 -7.40 -16.97
N SER A 214 -20.50 -7.14 -17.51
CA SER A 214 -20.28 -6.68 -18.88
C SER A 214 -20.20 -7.84 -19.89
N GLY A 215 -20.14 -9.08 -19.39
CA GLY A 215 -20.15 -10.33 -20.16
C GLY A 215 -21.55 -10.86 -20.44
N LEU A 216 -22.55 -9.99 -20.27
CA LEU A 216 -23.81 -9.92 -20.99
C LEU A 216 -23.84 -8.59 -21.76
#